data_AF-A0A9N8H305-F1
#
_entry.id   AF-A0A9N8H305-F1
#
_cell.length_a   1.000
_cell.length_b   1.000
_cell.length_c   1.000
_cell.angle_alpha   90.00
_cell.angle_beta   90.00
_cell.angle_gamma   90.00
#
_symmetry.space_group_name_H-M   'P 1'
#
loop_
_entity.id
_entity.type
_entity.pdbx_description
1 polymer ?
#
loop_
_entity_poly.entity_id
_entity_poly.type
_entity_poly.pdbx_seq_one_letter_code
_entity_poly.pdbx_strand_id
1 'polypeptide(L)'
;MREEQEAIYNAYQEQRAREAYIEPKEFWTESELAPYNGEQDEDGPILMAADGLVFNVYKGRNFYGSGGEYHLFAGRDATRLLARTMTEEETEEEAQKPLTLGERAALAGWMFTLKNKYEIVGQLKGFDPSMTSMKEGVSSTWKDPRL
;
A
#
# COMPACT_ATOMS: atom_id res chain seq x y z
N MET A 1 10.59 -29.58 -20.42
CA MET A 1 9.51 -28.74 -20.94
C MET A 1 8.67 -28.06 -19.85
N ARG A 2 7.79 -28.75 -19.09
CA ARG A 2 6.95 -28.10 -18.05
C ARG A 2 7.75 -27.69 -16.80
N GLU A 3 8.64 -28.57 -16.33
CA GLU A 3 9.49 -28.32 -15.16
C GLU A 3 10.50 -27.18 -15.42
N GLU A 4 11.04 -27.08 -16.64
CA GLU A 4 11.94 -25.98 -17.03
C GLU A 4 11.21 -24.63 -17.06
N GLN A 5 9.97 -24.59 -17.57
CA GLN A 5 9.15 -23.37 -17.55
C GLN A 5 8.83 -22.92 -16.13
N GLU A 6 8.51 -23.86 -15.25
CA GLU A 6 8.28 -23.59 -13.84
C GLU A 6 9.55 -23.08 -13.14
N ALA A 7 10.72 -23.68 -13.42
CA ALA A 7 11.99 -23.23 -12.89
C ALA A 7 12.34 -21.79 -13.35
N ILE A 8 12.12 -21.48 -14.64
CA ILE A 8 12.33 -20.12 -15.18
C ILE A 8 11.39 -19.12 -14.49
N TYR A 9 10.11 -19.47 -14.35
CA TYR A 9 9.14 -18.60 -13.69
C TYR A 9 9.52 -18.36 -12.22
N ASN A 10 9.88 -19.40 -11.48
CA ASN A 10 10.26 -19.28 -10.07
C ASN A 10 11.53 -18.44 -9.90
N ALA A 11 12.56 -18.67 -10.72
CA ALA A 11 13.78 -17.86 -10.71
C ALA A 11 13.50 -16.38 -10.99
N TYR A 12 12.59 -16.09 -11.93
CA TYR A 12 12.14 -14.74 -12.20
C TYR A 12 11.39 -14.11 -11.02
N GLN A 13 10.50 -14.85 -10.35
CA GLN A 13 9.81 -14.35 -9.15
C GLN A 13 10.79 -14.10 -7.99
N GLU A 14 11.76 -14.99 -7.78
CA GLU A 14 12.80 -14.84 -6.75
C GLU A 14 13.68 -13.63 -7.02
N GLN A 15 14.10 -13.42 -8.26
CA GLN A 15 14.86 -12.23 -8.66
C GLN A 15 14.08 -10.95 -8.34
N ARG A 16 12.81 -10.88 -8.78
CA ARG A 16 11.96 -9.72 -8.49
C ARG A 16 11.75 -9.49 -7.00
N ALA A 17 11.56 -10.55 -6.23
CA ALA A 17 11.41 -10.44 -4.78
C ALA A 17 12.68 -9.91 -4.10
N ARG A 18 13.87 -10.29 -4.62
CA ARG A 18 15.16 -9.82 -4.13
C ARG A 18 15.41 -8.35 -4.48
N GLU A 19 15.11 -7.94 -5.71
CA GLU A 19 15.30 -6.55 -6.17
C GLU A 19 14.31 -5.60 -5.50
N ALA A 20 13.07 -6.06 -5.28
CA ALA A 20 12.05 -5.28 -4.59
C ALA A 20 12.11 -5.39 -3.05
N TYR A 21 13.14 -6.04 -2.49
CA TYR A 21 13.26 -6.17 -1.05
C TYR A 21 13.46 -4.81 -0.41
N ILE A 22 12.77 -4.58 0.70
CA ILE A 22 12.93 -3.41 1.54
C ILE A 22 12.87 -3.85 2.99
N GLU A 23 13.80 -3.35 3.79
CA GLU A 23 13.84 -3.67 5.21
C GLU A 23 12.62 -3.05 5.91
N PRO A 24 11.80 -3.86 6.60
CA PRO A 24 10.68 -3.32 7.38
C PRO A 24 11.19 -2.39 8.48
N LYS A 25 10.47 -1.30 8.71
CA LYS A 25 10.75 -0.37 9.81
C LYS A 25 9.48 -0.05 10.56
N GLU A 26 9.61 0.39 11.81
CA GLU A 26 8.45 0.64 12.66
C GLU A 26 7.56 1.76 12.09
N PHE A 27 8.15 2.89 11.69
CA PHE A 27 7.43 4.07 11.19
C PHE A 27 8.05 4.66 9.93
N TRP A 28 7.24 4.89 8.89
CA TRP A 28 7.57 5.65 7.67
C TRP A 28 6.94 7.04 7.70
N THR A 29 7.65 8.05 7.23
CA THR A 29 7.10 9.36 6.89
C THR A 29 6.69 9.41 5.42
N GLU A 30 5.76 10.28 5.05
CA GLU A 30 5.39 10.45 3.63
C GLU A 30 6.58 10.80 2.74
N SER A 31 7.50 11.65 3.22
CA SER A 31 8.72 11.99 2.49
C SER A 31 9.64 10.80 2.24
N GLU A 32 9.62 9.79 3.11
CA GLU A 32 10.38 8.56 2.91
C GLU A 32 9.65 7.56 2.00
N LEU A 33 8.32 7.67 1.85
CA LEU A 33 7.57 6.87 0.89
C LEU A 33 7.74 7.39 -0.54
N ALA A 34 7.80 8.71 -0.72
CA ALA A 34 7.79 9.37 -2.02
C ALA A 34 8.76 8.80 -3.07
N PRO A 35 10.02 8.41 -2.73
CA PRO A 35 10.95 7.82 -3.70
C PRO A 35 10.53 6.42 -4.20
N TYR A 36 9.62 5.74 -3.51
CA TYR A 36 9.18 4.38 -3.82
C TYR A 36 7.85 4.39 -4.58
N ASN A 37 7.71 5.31 -5.55
CA ASN A 37 6.52 5.43 -6.40
C ASN A 37 6.55 4.50 -7.63
N GLY A 38 7.68 3.81 -7.87
CA GLY A 38 7.85 2.89 -9.00
C GLY A 38 8.12 3.55 -10.35
N GLU A 39 8.49 4.84 -10.39
CA GLU A 39 8.90 5.54 -11.61
C GLU A 39 10.39 5.36 -11.94
N GLN A 40 11.27 5.44 -10.93
CA GLN A 40 12.73 5.45 -11.17
C GLN A 40 13.35 4.06 -11.17
N ASP A 41 12.71 3.08 -10.52
CA ASP A 41 13.19 1.72 -10.39
C ASP A 41 12.11 0.74 -10.85
N GLU A 42 12.33 0.14 -12.03
CA GLU A 42 11.40 -0.80 -12.68
C GLU A 42 11.31 -2.14 -11.95
N ASP A 43 12.30 -2.51 -11.15
CA ASP A 43 12.35 -3.80 -10.45
C ASP A 43 12.35 -3.67 -8.92
N GLY A 44 12.58 -2.46 -8.40
CA GLY A 44 12.64 -2.16 -6.97
C GLY A 44 11.30 -2.20 -6.21
N PRO A 45 11.31 -1.81 -4.93
CA PRO A 45 10.11 -1.73 -4.12
C PRO A 45 9.16 -0.63 -4.59
N ILE A 46 7.87 -0.86 -4.40
CA ILE A 46 6.84 0.17 -4.54
C ILE A 46 6.12 0.24 -3.20
N LEU A 47 6.18 1.39 -2.53
CA LEU A 47 5.54 1.54 -1.23
C LEU A 47 4.22 2.30 -1.38
N MET A 48 3.25 1.92 -0.57
CA MET A 48 1.95 2.60 -0.48
C MET A 48 1.46 2.49 0.96
N ALA A 49 1.07 3.62 1.55
CA ALA A 49 0.39 3.62 2.83
C ALA A 49 -1.13 3.54 2.62
N ALA A 50 -1.80 2.75 3.45
CA ALA A 50 -3.26 2.65 3.50
C ALA A 50 -3.71 2.29 4.92
N ASP A 51 -4.64 3.08 5.46
CA ASP A 51 -5.18 2.95 6.81
C ASP A 51 -4.07 2.84 7.87
N GLY A 52 -3.04 3.69 7.75
CA GLY A 52 -1.90 3.75 8.65
C GLY A 52 -0.87 2.63 8.50
N LEU A 53 -1.08 1.65 7.63
CA LEU A 53 -0.12 0.58 7.34
C LEU A 53 0.62 0.86 6.04
N VAL A 54 1.92 0.55 5.99
CA VAL A 54 2.74 0.68 4.78
C VAL A 54 2.94 -0.69 4.16
N PHE A 55 2.57 -0.81 2.89
CA PHE A 55 2.67 -2.03 2.10
C PHE A 55 3.77 -1.90 1.05
N ASN A 56 4.53 -2.98 0.84
CA ASN A 56 5.31 -3.14 -0.38
C ASN A 56 4.46 -3.84 -1.45
N VAL A 57 4.03 -3.07 -2.44
CA VAL A 57 3.09 -3.49 -3.47
C VAL A 57 3.77 -3.91 -4.78
N TYR A 58 5.08 -4.20 -4.77
CA TYR A 58 5.85 -4.58 -5.96
C TYR A 58 5.26 -5.76 -6.76
N LYS A 59 4.59 -6.71 -6.09
CA LYS A 59 3.88 -7.85 -6.75
C LYS A 59 2.76 -7.35 -7.69
N GLY A 60 2.21 -6.17 -7.41
CA GLY A 60 1.18 -5.48 -8.19
C GLY A 60 1.73 -4.38 -9.10
N ARG A 61 3.00 -4.43 -9.51
CA ARG A 61 3.65 -3.38 -10.33
C ARG A 61 2.89 -2.99 -11.60
N ASN A 62 2.16 -3.91 -12.24
CA ASN A 62 1.31 -3.56 -13.39
C ASN A 62 0.16 -2.57 -13.06
N PHE A 63 -0.21 -2.46 -11.78
CA PHE A 63 -1.23 -1.53 -11.30
C PHE A 63 -0.64 -0.27 -10.68
N TYR A 64 0.42 -0.40 -9.87
CA TYR A 64 0.97 0.70 -9.07
C TYR A 64 2.26 1.31 -9.65
N GLY A 65 2.96 0.58 -10.51
CA GLY A 65 4.15 1.09 -11.19
C GLY A 65 3.79 2.12 -12.27
N SER A 66 4.81 2.73 -12.85
CA SER A 66 4.64 3.74 -13.90
C SER A 66 3.69 3.27 -15.01
N GLY A 67 2.71 4.12 -15.34
CA GLY A 67 1.69 3.82 -16.36
C GLY A 67 0.54 2.91 -15.91
N GLY A 68 0.56 2.42 -14.66
CA GLY A 68 -0.52 1.64 -14.08
C GLY A 68 -1.73 2.49 -13.65
N GLU A 69 -2.93 1.91 -13.65
CA GLU A 69 -4.19 2.60 -13.31
C GLU A 69 -4.20 3.16 -11.87
N TYR A 70 -3.45 2.54 -10.97
CA TYR A 70 -3.34 2.91 -9.56
C TYR A 70 -2.00 3.54 -9.22
N HIS A 71 -1.26 4.01 -10.22
CA HIS A 71 0.05 4.62 -10.03
C HIS A 71 0.01 5.82 -9.07
N LEU A 72 -1.09 6.59 -9.07
CA LEU A 72 -1.31 7.71 -8.15
C LEU A 72 -1.17 7.34 -6.67
N PHE A 73 -1.37 6.07 -6.31
CA PHE A 73 -1.32 5.61 -4.92
C PHE A 73 0.11 5.34 -4.44
N ALA A 74 1.04 5.15 -5.38
CA ALA A 74 2.41 4.78 -5.07
C ALA A 74 3.19 5.94 -4.44
N GLY A 75 4.02 5.62 -3.46
CA GLY A 75 4.88 6.57 -2.75
C GLY A 75 4.19 7.50 -1.76
N ARG A 76 2.92 7.25 -1.37
CA ARG A 76 2.17 8.17 -0.49
C ARG A 76 1.13 7.47 0.38
N ASP A 77 0.39 8.26 1.17
CA ASP A 77 -0.84 7.81 1.82
C ASP A 77 -2.01 7.79 0.84
N ALA A 78 -2.40 6.58 0.43
CA ALA A 78 -3.50 6.33 -0.49
C ALA A 78 -4.83 6.05 0.24
N THR A 79 -4.89 6.19 1.57
CA THR A 79 -6.07 5.85 2.38
C THR A 79 -7.36 6.46 1.83
N ARG A 80 -7.34 7.77 1.53
CA ARG A 80 -8.53 8.47 1.06
C ARG A 80 -8.85 8.16 -0.40
N LEU A 81 -7.83 8.10 -1.25
CA LEU A 81 -7.98 7.72 -2.66
C LEU A 81 -8.63 6.33 -2.80
N LEU A 82 -8.22 5.36 -1.98
CA LEU A 82 -8.81 4.03 -1.90
C LEU A 82 -10.24 4.07 -1.37
N ALA A 83 -10.49 4.83 -0.30
CA ALA A 83 -11.82 4.97 0.29
C ALA A 83 -12.84 5.55 -0.70
N ARG A 84 -12.40 6.49 -1.55
CA ARG A 84 -13.22 7.17 -2.55
C ARG A 84 -13.17 6.54 -3.95
N THR A 85 -12.32 5.55 -4.15
CA THR A 85 -12.08 4.93 -5.47
C THR A 85 -11.69 5.98 -6.53
N MET A 86 -10.86 6.94 -6.14
CA MET A 86 -10.39 8.01 -7.02
C MET A 86 -9.07 7.63 -7.66
N THR A 87 -8.93 7.90 -8.95
CA THR A 87 -7.66 7.74 -9.71
C THR A 87 -7.07 9.10 -10.09
N GLU A 88 -7.60 10.18 -9.52
CA GLU A 88 -7.19 11.57 -9.70
C GLU A 88 -6.96 12.22 -8.33
N GLU A 89 -6.19 13.30 -8.28
CA GLU A 89 -5.91 14.04 -7.03
C GLU A 89 -7.20 14.60 -6.42
N GLU A 90 -7.31 14.52 -5.09
CA GLU A 90 -8.39 15.20 -4.38
C GLU A 90 -8.16 16.71 -4.39
N THR A 91 -9.26 17.46 -4.49
CA THR A 91 -9.24 18.90 -4.22
C THR A 91 -9.05 19.17 -2.72
N GLU A 92 -8.53 20.36 -2.37
CA GLU A 92 -8.38 20.78 -0.97
C GLU A 92 -9.71 20.74 -0.20
N GLU A 93 -10.82 21.10 -0.86
CA GLU A 93 -12.16 21.04 -0.26
C GLU A 93 -12.58 19.59 0.04
N GLU A 94 -12.25 18.65 -0.85
CA GLU A 94 -12.53 17.24 -0.66
C GLU A 94 -11.72 16.64 0.48
N ALA A 95 -10.43 17.01 0.59
CA ALA A 95 -9.52 16.55 1.63
C ALA A 95 -10.03 16.89 3.05
N GLN A 96 -10.70 18.03 3.21
CA GLN A 96 -11.26 18.48 4.49
C GLN A 96 -12.55 17.74 4.89
N LYS A 97 -13.23 17.06 3.95
CA LYS A 97 -14.47 16.32 4.24
C LYS A 97 -14.15 14.98 4.91
N PRO A 98 -14.85 14.61 6.01
CA PRO A 98 -14.69 13.31 6.64
C PRO A 98 -15.18 12.19 5.71
N LEU A 99 -14.60 11.00 5.86
CA LEU A 99 -15.07 9.82 5.13
C LEU A 99 -16.47 9.40 5.61
N THR A 100 -17.38 9.21 4.66
CA THR A 100 -18.71 8.63 4.83
C THR A 100 -18.63 7.16 5.22
N LEU A 101 -19.74 6.59 5.71
CA LEU A 101 -19.82 5.17 6.05
C LEU A 101 -19.53 4.26 4.84
N GLY A 102 -20.00 4.66 3.65
CA GLY A 102 -19.77 3.91 2.41
C GLY A 102 -18.29 3.90 2.01
N GLU A 103 -17.62 5.05 2.09
CA GLU A 103 -16.18 5.16 1.79
C GLU A 103 -15.33 4.38 2.80
N ARG A 104 -15.69 4.38 4.09
CA ARG A 104 -15.02 3.54 5.11
C ARG A 104 -15.20 2.04 4.83
N ALA A 105 -16.39 1.63 4.38
CA ALA A 105 -16.64 0.24 3.99
C ALA A 105 -15.83 -0.16 2.75
N ALA A 106 -15.72 0.73 1.76
CA ALA A 106 -14.88 0.52 0.58
C ALA A 106 -13.40 0.38 0.97
N LEU A 107 -12.90 1.28 1.84
CA LEU A 107 -11.55 1.18 2.39
C LEU A 107 -11.31 -0.15 3.11
N ALA A 108 -12.26 -0.62 3.92
CA ALA A 108 -12.14 -1.91 4.60
C ALA A 108 -12.00 -3.09 3.61
N GLY A 109 -12.71 -3.05 2.47
CA GLY A 109 -12.56 -4.04 1.39
C GLY A 109 -11.17 -3.99 0.73
N TRP A 110 -10.65 -2.79 0.49
CA TRP A 110 -9.28 -2.59 0.02
C TRP A 110 -8.26 -3.13 1.03
N MET A 111 -8.41 -2.81 2.31
CA MET A 111 -7.52 -3.30 3.37
C MET A 111 -7.51 -4.82 3.47
N PHE A 112 -8.65 -5.48 3.28
CA PHE A 112 -8.69 -6.95 3.18
C PHE A 112 -7.86 -7.44 2.00
N THR A 113 -7.99 -6.83 0.83
CA THR A 113 -7.22 -7.21 -0.37
C THR A 113 -5.73 -6.99 -0.18
N LEU A 114 -5.33 -5.83 0.34
CA LEU A 114 -3.92 -5.46 0.54
C LEU A 114 -3.23 -6.39 1.54
N LYS A 115 -3.85 -6.62 2.70
CA LYS A 115 -3.30 -7.50 3.76
C LYS A 115 -3.13 -8.96 3.31
N ASN A 116 -3.94 -9.43 2.36
CA ASN A 116 -3.83 -10.79 1.82
C ASN A 116 -2.81 -10.91 0.67
N LYS A 117 -2.49 -9.82 -0.02
CA LYS A 117 -1.65 -9.85 -1.24
C LYS A 117 -0.23 -9.34 -1.03
N TYR A 118 -0.05 -8.38 -0.12
CA TYR A 118 1.18 -7.61 0.00
C TYR A 118 1.75 -7.67 1.41
N GLU A 119 3.05 -7.43 1.48
CA GLU A 119 3.78 -7.46 2.74
C GLU A 119 3.67 -6.09 3.42
N ILE A 120 3.38 -6.10 4.72
CA ILE A 120 3.40 -4.90 5.56
C ILE A 120 4.86 -4.67 5.97
N VAL A 121 5.37 -3.48 5.67
CA VAL A 121 6.76 -3.07 5.92
C VAL A 121 6.88 -1.94 6.94
N GLY A 122 5.78 -1.58 7.60
CA GLY A 122 5.75 -0.61 8.70
C GLY A 122 4.41 0.08 8.87
N GLN A 123 4.41 1.15 9.65
CA GLN A 123 3.26 2.04 9.86
C GLN A 123 3.56 3.45 9.35
N LEU A 124 2.52 4.20 8.96
CA LEU A 124 2.65 5.60 8.59
C LEU A 124 2.73 6.46 9.86
N LYS A 125 3.80 7.24 10.00
CA LYS A 125 4.05 8.11 11.15
C LYS A 125 3.01 9.23 11.21
N GLY A 126 2.36 9.37 12.36
CA GLY A 126 1.39 10.45 12.60
C GLY A 126 0.01 10.19 12.01
N PHE A 127 -0.25 8.99 11.46
CA PHE A 127 -1.59 8.62 11.03
C PHE A 127 -2.56 8.59 12.23
N ASP A 128 -3.73 9.21 12.08
CA ASP A 128 -4.80 9.18 13.08
C ASP A 128 -5.86 8.12 12.69
N PRO A 129 -5.94 6.98 13.42
CA PRO A 129 -6.91 5.93 13.14
C PRO A 129 -8.38 6.37 13.29
N SER A 130 -8.66 7.48 13.98
CA SER A 130 -10.01 8.01 14.09
C SER A 130 -10.58 8.46 12.73
N MET A 131 -9.69 8.83 11.79
CA MET A 131 -10.06 9.29 10.45
C MET A 131 -10.78 8.23 9.63
N THR A 132 -10.48 6.95 9.87
CA THR A 132 -10.99 5.79 9.09
C THR A 132 -11.82 4.83 9.93
N SER A 133 -11.73 4.89 11.27
CA SER A 133 -12.43 3.97 12.15
C SER A 133 -13.95 3.92 11.91
N MET A 134 -14.49 2.70 11.86
CA MET A 134 -15.93 2.41 11.85
C MET A 134 -16.53 2.40 13.27
N LYS A 135 -15.70 2.51 14.31
CA LYS A 135 -16.11 2.52 15.72
C LYS A 135 -15.53 3.74 16.43
N GLU A 136 -16.37 4.53 17.08
CA GLU A 136 -15.88 5.47 18.09
C GLU A 136 -15.11 4.67 19.17
N GLY A 137 -13.81 4.93 19.33
CA GLY A 137 -13.09 4.61 20.56
C GLY A 137 -12.61 3.18 20.82
N VAL A 138 -12.04 2.46 19.84
CA VAL A 138 -11.22 1.27 20.17
C VAL A 138 -9.86 1.33 19.48
N SER A 139 -8.83 1.61 20.27
CA SER A 139 -7.41 1.53 19.90
C SER A 139 -7.07 0.09 19.50
N SER A 140 -6.70 -0.10 18.24
CA SER A 140 -6.19 -1.38 17.74
C SER A 140 -4.67 -1.37 17.80
N THR A 141 -4.10 -1.85 18.90
CA THR A 141 -2.66 -2.14 18.96
C THR A 141 -2.35 -3.32 18.03
N TRP A 142 -1.66 -3.06 16.93
CA TRP A 142 -1.09 -4.12 16.09
C TRP A 142 -0.06 -4.90 16.90
N LYS A 143 -0.15 -6.23 16.91
CA LYS A 143 0.91 -7.14 17.36
C LYS A 143 1.38 -7.96 16.18
N ASP A 144 2.70 -8.03 16.02
CA ASP A 144 3.38 -8.82 15.00
C ASP A 144 2.88 -10.28 15.04
N PRO A 145 2.34 -10.84 13.93
CA PRO A 145 1.90 -12.23 13.87
C PRO A 145 3.06 -13.25 13.83
N ARG A 146 4.31 -12.81 13.92
CA ARG A 146 5.52 -13.67 13.92
C ARG A 146 6.16 -13.86 15.31
N LEU A 147 5.47 -13.47 16.39
CA LEU A 147 5.85 -13.74 17.78
C LEU A 147 4.84 -14.65 18.47
#